data_AF-A0A7J0GZ44-F1
#
_entry.id   AF-A0A7J0GZ44-F1
#
_cell.length_a   1.000
_cell.length_b   1.000
_cell.length_c   1.000
_cell.angle_alpha   90.00
_cell.angle_beta   90.00
_cell.angle_gamma   90.00
#
_symmetry.space_group_name_H-M   'P 1'
#
loop_
_entity.id
_entity.type
_entity.pdbx_description
1 polymer ?
#
loop_
_entity_poly.entity_id
_entity_poly.type
_entity_poly.pdbx_seq_one_letter_code
_entity_poly.pdbx_strand_id
1 'polypeptide(L)'
;MEESINESRFITEAIAREISGGLNSHSEQDIQKLELYLPLLENLVYHVDLVSDNPWMVRQTSDLKIRWSSTLSSSSFFPLTGPKFFQIDNLRFELGMTLFLYGAMLRELASEVLSVDLVQSATLFRKAAGVYHYLAHEVLPRLQSVLSPERPPEATSSVSSVMSLICLAEAQAVTIRKAEEKGNTGGLLSKLHYGVAQLLDEATVILHSATKECKDFSARLVEFISSCKALHELRSYKSLAEGLKDAGQIGVAVGILRHALNYVQKKMPGEESWRLVFKQETDEVAALLRKYEHENEVVWYEKIPPHDELPIPEGKKNCVSHSLSSSKMGESACFQNLSLYTNNCTVYYSSLFSFLGLRKGWDA
;
A
#
# COMPACT_ATOMS: atom_id res chain seq x y z
N MET A 1 -34.68 33.10 -0.96
CA MET A 1 -34.58 33.16 -2.44
C MET A 1 -33.14 32.86 -2.89
N GLU A 2 -32.52 31.82 -2.30
CA GLU A 2 -31.19 31.30 -2.70
C GLU A 2 -31.24 29.76 -2.87
N GLU A 3 -32.43 29.23 -3.17
CA GLU A 3 -32.66 27.80 -3.43
C GLU A 3 -32.94 27.50 -4.91
N SER A 4 -32.60 28.40 -5.85
CA SER A 4 -33.01 28.24 -7.27
C SER A 4 -31.89 28.23 -8.31
N ILE A 5 -30.61 28.12 -7.93
CA ILE A 5 -29.49 28.14 -8.91
C ILE A 5 -28.78 26.78 -9.07
N ASN A 6 -29.06 25.78 -8.23
CA ASN A 6 -28.33 24.50 -8.28
C ASN A 6 -29.05 23.38 -9.07
N GLU A 7 -30.15 23.67 -9.77
CA GLU A 7 -30.95 22.65 -10.48
C GLU A 7 -30.65 22.48 -11.98
N SER A 8 -29.61 23.12 -12.54
CA SER A 8 -29.32 22.96 -13.98
C SER A 8 -27.86 22.61 -14.28
N ARG A 9 -27.57 21.30 -14.19
CA ARG A 9 -26.67 20.54 -15.10
C ARG A 9 -26.57 19.10 -14.60
N PHE A 10 -27.61 18.32 -14.88
CA PHE A 10 -27.48 16.87 -14.88
C PHE A 10 -26.54 16.51 -16.05
N ILE A 11 -25.24 16.44 -15.78
CA ILE A 11 -24.28 15.82 -16.69
C ILE A 11 -24.70 14.37 -16.78
N THR A 12 -25.26 13.96 -17.92
CA THR A 12 -25.59 12.57 -18.18
C THR A 12 -24.32 11.73 -18.20
N GLU A 13 -24.40 10.48 -17.75
CA GLU A 13 -23.29 9.52 -17.71
C GLU A 13 -22.55 9.43 -19.05
N ALA A 14 -23.28 9.55 -20.17
CA ALA A 14 -22.70 9.59 -21.52
C ALA A 14 -21.82 10.82 -21.78
N ILE A 15 -22.17 11.99 -21.23
CA ILE A 15 -21.39 13.24 -21.36
C ILE A 15 -20.20 13.23 -20.39
N ALA A 16 -20.39 12.71 -19.16
CA ALA A 16 -19.29 12.48 -18.23
C ALA A 16 -18.25 11.51 -18.84
N ARG A 17 -18.72 10.46 -19.54
CA ARG A 17 -17.90 9.49 -20.28
C ARG A 17 -17.14 10.10 -21.45
N GLU A 18 -17.73 11.06 -22.16
CA GLU A 18 -17.06 11.76 -23.26
C GLU A 18 -16.00 12.74 -22.75
N ILE A 19 -16.28 13.42 -21.64
CA ILE A 19 -15.34 14.33 -20.95
C ILE A 19 -14.17 13.55 -20.30
N SER A 20 -14.39 12.32 -19.83
CA SER A 20 -13.36 11.44 -19.26
C SER A 20 -12.60 10.60 -20.29
N GLY A 21 -12.82 10.82 -21.60
CA GLY A 21 -12.17 10.05 -22.66
C GLY A 21 -12.56 8.57 -22.69
N GLY A 22 -13.69 8.20 -22.10
CA GLY A 22 -14.19 6.82 -22.02
C GLY A 22 -13.77 6.06 -20.76
N LEU A 23 -13.13 6.70 -19.78
CA LEU A 23 -12.72 6.07 -18.52
C LEU A 23 -13.88 5.98 -17.52
N ASN A 24 -14.06 4.80 -16.94
CA ASN A 24 -15.19 4.47 -16.06
C ASN A 24 -14.85 4.62 -14.57
N SER A 25 -13.57 4.54 -14.18
CA SER A 25 -13.14 4.68 -12.79
C SER A 25 -12.66 6.11 -12.47
N HIS A 26 -13.05 6.61 -11.30
CA HIS A 26 -12.53 7.89 -10.76
C HIS A 26 -11.01 7.84 -10.56
N SER A 27 -10.48 6.69 -10.16
CA SER A 27 -9.05 6.47 -9.96
C SER A 27 -8.27 6.58 -11.26
N GLU A 28 -8.80 6.05 -12.37
CA GLU A 28 -8.17 6.17 -13.70
C GLU A 28 -8.10 7.63 -14.17
N GLN A 29 -9.17 8.41 -13.96
CA GLN A 29 -9.21 9.81 -14.36
C GLN A 29 -8.20 10.67 -13.58
N ASP A 30 -8.07 10.43 -12.28
CA ASP A 30 -7.10 11.15 -11.45
C ASP A 30 -5.66 10.71 -11.75
N ILE A 31 -5.43 9.43 -12.04
CA ILE A 31 -4.14 8.94 -12.55
C ILE A 31 -3.74 9.67 -13.83
N GLN A 32 -4.65 9.82 -14.80
CA GLN A 32 -4.34 10.56 -16.03
C GLN A 32 -3.93 12.01 -15.77
N LYS A 33 -4.63 12.72 -14.87
CA LYS A 33 -4.26 14.10 -14.51
C LYS A 33 -2.86 14.15 -13.89
N LEU A 34 -2.53 13.20 -13.01
CA LEU A 34 -1.20 13.10 -12.41
C LEU A 34 -0.13 12.76 -13.45
N GLU A 35 -0.41 11.88 -14.39
CA GLU A 35 0.50 11.52 -15.49
C GLU A 35 0.75 12.70 -16.45
N LEU A 36 -0.16 13.67 -16.55
CA LEU A 36 0.05 14.92 -17.27
C LEU A 36 0.83 15.96 -16.45
N TYR A 37 0.57 16.04 -15.14
CA TYR A 37 1.18 17.05 -14.26
C TYR A 37 2.63 16.71 -13.87
N LEU A 38 2.92 15.45 -13.57
CA LEU A 38 4.23 15.00 -13.09
C LEU A 38 5.38 15.37 -14.05
N PRO A 39 5.30 15.13 -15.38
CA PRO A 39 6.33 15.55 -16.31
C PRO A 39 6.61 17.06 -16.29
N LEU A 40 5.56 17.88 -16.18
CA LEU A 40 5.68 19.34 -16.16
C LEU A 40 6.40 19.79 -14.88
N LEU A 41 6.02 19.19 -13.75
CA LEU A 41 6.61 19.49 -12.45
C LEU A 41 8.06 19.00 -12.35
N GLU A 42 8.38 17.80 -12.84
CA GLU A 42 9.75 17.27 -12.89
C GLU A 42 10.66 18.17 -13.73
N ASN A 43 10.20 18.60 -14.91
CA ASN A 43 10.95 19.53 -15.76
C ASN A 43 11.15 20.89 -15.08
N LEU A 44 10.11 21.41 -14.42
CA LEU A 44 10.21 22.67 -13.68
C LEU A 44 11.23 22.56 -12.53
N VAL A 45 11.18 21.49 -11.74
CA VAL A 45 12.15 21.23 -10.66
C VAL A 45 13.57 21.14 -11.22
N TYR A 46 13.76 20.40 -12.33
CA TYR A 46 15.07 20.28 -12.98
C TYR A 46 15.65 21.65 -13.38
N HIS A 47 14.85 22.49 -14.04
CA HIS A 47 15.31 23.81 -14.46
C HIS A 47 15.54 24.76 -13.31
N VAL A 48 14.70 24.73 -12.27
CA VAL A 48 14.87 25.55 -11.06
C VAL A 48 16.15 25.17 -10.33
N ASP A 49 16.45 23.87 -10.21
CA ASP A 49 17.68 23.39 -9.56
C ASP A 49 18.95 23.82 -10.32
N LEU A 50 18.88 23.93 -11.65
CA LEU A 50 20.02 24.43 -12.45
C LEU A 50 20.34 25.91 -12.20
N VAL A 51 19.38 26.69 -11.72
CA VAL A 51 19.52 28.13 -11.45
C VAL A 51 19.30 28.46 -9.97
N SER A 52 19.55 27.49 -9.08
CA SER A 52 19.28 27.60 -7.63
C SER A 52 19.94 28.80 -6.96
N ASP A 53 21.06 29.28 -7.51
CA ASP A 53 21.81 30.42 -6.97
C ASP A 53 21.21 31.78 -7.36
N ASN A 54 20.19 31.80 -8.22
CA ASN A 54 19.54 33.03 -8.66
C ASN A 54 18.57 33.55 -7.57
N PRO A 55 18.84 34.72 -6.95
CA PRO A 55 18.00 35.25 -5.87
C PRO A 55 16.55 35.52 -6.28
N TRP A 56 16.33 35.84 -7.57
CA TRP A 56 14.97 36.03 -8.09
C TRP A 56 14.18 34.72 -8.11
N MET A 57 14.82 33.61 -8.51
CA MET A 57 14.20 32.28 -8.54
C MET A 57 13.86 31.79 -7.13
N VAL A 58 14.79 31.95 -6.19
CA VAL A 58 14.55 31.60 -4.78
C VAL A 58 13.32 32.33 -4.24
N ARG A 59 13.24 33.65 -4.46
CA ARG A 59 12.09 34.45 -4.04
C ARG A 59 10.78 33.99 -4.68
N GLN A 60 10.77 33.74 -5.99
CA GLN A 60 9.57 33.26 -6.68
C GLN A 60 9.09 31.91 -6.16
N THR A 61 10.01 30.97 -5.89
CA THR A 61 9.65 29.65 -5.37
C THR A 61 9.14 29.69 -3.93
N SER A 62 9.67 30.58 -3.10
CA SER A 62 9.19 30.77 -1.71
C SER A 62 7.80 31.40 -1.63
N ASP A 63 7.37 32.16 -2.64
CA ASP A 63 6.05 32.81 -2.68
C ASP A 63 4.90 31.84 -3.07
N LEU A 64 5.21 30.60 -3.45
CA LEU A 64 4.23 29.61 -3.94
C LEU A 64 3.22 29.11 -2.90
N LYS A 65 3.52 29.22 -1.59
CA LYS A 65 2.63 28.82 -0.48
C LYS A 65 2.11 27.38 -0.62
N ILE A 66 3.01 26.45 -0.89
CA ILE A 66 2.71 25.03 -1.13
C ILE A 66 2.27 24.39 0.19
N ARG A 67 1.05 23.84 0.21
CA ARG A 67 0.45 23.23 1.40
C ARG A 67 -0.14 21.86 1.09
N TRP A 68 0.23 20.89 1.93
CA TRP A 68 -0.29 19.53 1.88
C TRP A 68 -0.78 19.10 3.25
N SER A 69 -1.86 18.31 3.30
CA SER A 69 -2.22 17.58 4.50
C SER A 69 -1.50 16.23 4.55
N SER A 70 -1.46 15.63 5.73
CA SER A 70 -1.01 14.25 5.92
C SER A 70 -2.16 13.32 6.24
N THR A 71 -2.13 12.14 5.63
CA THR A 71 -3.05 11.02 5.87
C THR A 71 -2.44 10.00 6.83
N LEU A 72 -1.10 10.01 6.93
CA LEU A 72 -0.33 9.11 7.78
C LEU A 72 -0.02 9.72 9.15
N SER A 73 -0.32 11.00 9.35
CA SER A 73 -0.27 11.67 10.64
C SER A 73 -1.40 11.21 11.54
N SER A 74 -1.14 11.14 12.83
CA SER A 74 -2.19 10.90 13.83
C SER A 74 -3.18 12.05 13.79
N SER A 75 -4.46 11.75 13.59
CA SER A 75 -5.50 12.75 13.78
C SER A 75 -5.46 13.23 15.23
N SER A 76 -5.42 14.55 15.42
CA SER A 76 -5.52 15.13 16.76
C SER A 76 -6.79 14.59 17.43
N PHE A 77 -6.68 14.12 18.68
CA PHE A 77 -7.78 13.51 19.45
C PHE A 77 -9.00 14.44 19.66
N PHE A 78 -8.90 15.71 19.25
CA PHE A 78 -9.99 16.69 19.27
C PHE A 78 -10.44 17.01 17.84
N PRO A 79 -11.64 16.56 17.41
CA PRO A 79 -12.18 16.82 16.06
C PRO A 79 -12.55 18.29 15.78
N LEU A 80 -12.23 19.22 16.69
CA LEU A 80 -12.52 20.65 16.55
C LEU A 80 -11.50 21.40 15.69
N THR A 81 -10.31 20.83 15.51
CA THR A 81 -9.28 21.34 14.60
C THR A 81 -9.27 20.48 13.34
N GLY A 82 -9.53 21.07 12.18
CA GLY A 82 -9.51 20.39 10.88
C GLY A 82 -8.18 19.70 10.55
N PRO A 83 -8.05 19.11 9.35
CA PRO A 83 -6.85 18.36 8.97
C PRO A 83 -5.58 19.22 9.13
N LYS A 84 -4.53 18.62 9.69
CA LYS A 84 -3.23 19.29 9.85
C LYS A 84 -2.62 19.53 8.47
N PHE A 85 -2.36 20.79 8.16
CA PHE A 85 -1.65 21.19 6.94
C PHE A 85 -0.19 21.52 7.24
N PHE A 86 0.69 21.09 6.35
CA PHE A 86 2.11 21.36 6.36
C PHE A 86 2.41 22.29 5.19
N GLN A 87 2.97 23.47 5.48
CA GLN A 87 3.42 24.40 4.44
C GLN A 87 4.93 24.29 4.28
N ILE A 88 5.37 23.86 3.10
CA ILE A 88 6.78 23.76 2.74
C ILE A 88 6.92 24.30 1.32
N ASP A 89 7.42 25.52 1.20
CA ASP A 89 7.49 26.29 -0.05
C ASP A 89 8.68 25.87 -0.89
N ASN A 90 8.65 24.63 -1.37
CA ASN A 90 9.69 24.00 -2.16
C ASN A 90 9.10 23.13 -3.27
N LEU A 91 9.50 23.36 -4.52
CA LEU A 91 8.97 22.60 -5.67
C LEU A 91 9.31 21.11 -5.63
N ARG A 92 10.44 20.73 -5.02
CA ARG A 92 10.79 19.33 -4.81
C ARG A 92 9.87 18.68 -3.78
N PHE A 93 9.34 19.46 -2.82
CA PHE A 93 8.37 18.96 -1.84
C PHE A 93 7.03 18.70 -2.53
N GLU A 94 6.58 19.63 -3.38
CA GLU A 94 5.43 19.43 -4.26
C GLU A 94 5.58 18.16 -5.11
N LEU A 95 6.76 17.96 -5.73
CA LEU A 95 7.06 16.77 -6.51
C LEU A 95 6.99 15.49 -5.66
N GLY A 96 7.59 15.52 -4.47
CA GLY A 96 7.56 14.39 -3.56
C GLY A 96 6.14 14.01 -3.12
N MET A 97 5.32 14.98 -2.74
CA MET A 97 3.93 14.76 -2.34
C MET A 97 3.06 14.30 -3.51
N THR A 98 3.26 14.86 -4.71
CA THR A 98 2.54 14.46 -5.93
C THR A 98 2.88 13.02 -6.33
N LEU A 99 4.15 12.62 -6.27
CA LEU A 99 4.56 11.24 -6.52
C LEU A 99 4.01 10.28 -5.46
N PHE A 100 3.96 10.70 -4.20
CA PHE A 100 3.36 9.91 -3.13
C PHE A 100 1.87 9.66 -3.39
N LEU A 101 1.13 10.70 -3.79
CA LEU A 101 -0.27 10.63 -4.21
C LEU A 101 -0.44 9.71 -5.43
N TYR A 102 0.42 9.85 -6.43
CA TYR A 102 0.39 8.99 -7.62
C TYR A 102 0.57 7.50 -7.26
N GLY A 103 1.51 7.17 -6.37
CA GLY A 103 1.65 5.83 -5.82
C GLY A 103 0.38 5.34 -5.12
N ALA A 104 -0.31 6.21 -4.37
CA ALA A 104 -1.54 5.86 -3.67
C ALA A 104 -2.70 5.59 -4.64
N MET A 105 -2.85 6.43 -5.67
CA MET A 105 -3.88 6.24 -6.70
C MET A 105 -3.66 4.94 -7.49
N LEU A 106 -2.40 4.58 -7.78
CA LEU A 106 -2.09 3.30 -8.41
C LEU A 106 -2.48 2.10 -7.54
N ARG A 107 -2.32 2.18 -6.21
CA ARG A 107 -2.78 1.13 -5.28
C ARG A 107 -4.30 1.04 -5.20
N GLU A 108 -5.00 2.17 -5.23
CA GLU A 108 -6.46 2.20 -5.26
C GLU A 108 -6.98 1.52 -6.54
N LEU A 109 -6.44 1.91 -7.71
CA LEU A 109 -6.78 1.27 -8.97
C LEU A 109 -6.45 -0.24 -8.97
N ALA A 110 -5.31 -0.63 -8.38
CA ALA A 110 -4.97 -2.04 -8.23
C ALA A 110 -6.01 -2.82 -7.41
N SER A 111 -6.60 -2.17 -6.40
CA SER A 111 -7.63 -2.75 -5.53
C SER A 111 -8.99 -2.83 -6.24
N GLU A 112 -9.35 -1.82 -7.04
CA GLU A 112 -10.56 -1.83 -7.87
C GLU A 112 -10.54 -2.98 -8.91
N VAL A 113 -9.39 -3.20 -9.53
CA VAL A 113 -9.20 -4.22 -10.58
C VAL A 113 -9.02 -5.63 -10.00
N LEU A 114 -8.77 -5.76 -8.69
CA LEU A 114 -8.41 -7.02 -8.03
C LEU A 114 -9.41 -8.16 -8.28
N SER A 115 -10.72 -7.87 -8.31
CA SER A 115 -11.77 -8.88 -8.52
C SER A 115 -11.94 -9.28 -9.99
N VAL A 116 -11.37 -8.52 -10.93
CA VAL A 116 -11.56 -8.70 -12.37
C VAL A 116 -10.31 -9.23 -13.05
N ASP A 117 -9.14 -8.65 -12.74
CA ASP A 117 -7.86 -9.04 -13.35
C ASP A 117 -6.73 -9.00 -12.31
N LEU A 118 -6.41 -10.19 -11.78
CA LEU A 118 -5.30 -10.38 -10.84
C LEU A 118 -3.92 -10.02 -11.46
N VAL A 119 -3.73 -10.20 -12.76
CA VAL A 119 -2.43 -9.92 -13.41
C VAL A 119 -2.23 -8.41 -13.53
N GLN A 120 -3.28 -7.69 -13.95
CA GLN A 120 -3.27 -6.23 -14.00
C GLN A 120 -3.14 -5.63 -12.60
N SER A 121 -3.92 -6.11 -11.62
CA SER A 121 -3.83 -5.69 -10.22
C SER A 121 -2.42 -5.85 -9.66
N ALA A 122 -1.80 -7.03 -9.80
CA ALA A 122 -0.43 -7.26 -9.37
C ALA A 122 0.58 -6.32 -10.07
N THR A 123 0.35 -6.01 -11.35
CA THR A 123 1.20 -5.09 -12.11
C THR A 123 1.09 -3.66 -11.60
N LEU A 124 -0.11 -3.19 -11.26
CA LEU A 124 -0.34 -1.87 -10.70
C LEU A 124 0.29 -1.72 -9.32
N PHE A 125 0.16 -2.73 -8.44
CA PHE A 125 0.88 -2.74 -7.16
C PHE A 125 2.40 -2.67 -7.35
N ARG A 126 2.98 -3.41 -8.31
CA ARG A 126 4.42 -3.29 -8.63
C ARG A 126 4.82 -1.93 -9.19
N LYS A 127 3.94 -1.27 -9.96
CA LYS A 127 4.14 0.10 -10.44
C LYS A 127 4.15 1.08 -9.26
N ALA A 128 3.18 0.99 -8.35
CA ALA A 128 3.13 1.77 -7.13
C ALA A 128 4.39 1.57 -6.26
N ALA A 129 4.83 0.32 -6.09
CA ALA A 129 6.07 0.00 -5.38
C ALA A 129 7.29 0.71 -5.98
N GLY A 130 7.37 0.75 -7.31
CA GLY A 130 8.41 1.47 -8.04
C GLY A 130 8.38 2.98 -7.82
N VAL A 131 7.20 3.59 -7.80
CA VAL A 131 7.03 5.02 -7.52
C VAL A 131 7.56 5.35 -6.12
N TYR A 132 7.16 4.58 -5.12
CA TYR A 132 7.62 4.78 -3.75
C TYR A 132 9.12 4.49 -3.57
N HIS A 133 9.66 3.51 -4.29
CA HIS A 133 11.10 3.25 -4.31
C HIS A 133 11.85 4.47 -4.86
N TYR A 134 11.45 4.97 -6.03
CA TYR A 134 12.05 6.15 -6.65
C TYR A 134 11.97 7.36 -5.73
N LEU A 135 10.81 7.59 -5.11
CA LEU A 135 10.60 8.66 -4.15
C LEU A 135 11.58 8.57 -2.95
N ALA A 136 11.75 7.37 -2.39
CA ALA A 136 12.61 7.14 -1.24
C ALA A 136 14.11 7.37 -1.51
N HIS A 137 14.59 7.05 -2.72
CA HIS A 137 16.03 6.99 -3.03
C HIS A 137 16.52 8.16 -3.89
N GLU A 138 15.67 8.74 -4.74
CA GLU A 138 16.08 9.77 -5.70
C GLU A 138 15.57 11.16 -5.36
N VAL A 139 14.31 11.26 -4.92
CA VAL A 139 13.63 12.55 -4.73
C VAL A 139 13.81 13.06 -3.30
N LEU A 140 13.35 12.30 -2.29
CA LEU A 140 13.28 12.74 -0.89
C LEU A 140 14.65 12.97 -0.22
N PRO A 141 15.73 12.20 -0.49
CA PRO A 141 17.03 12.46 0.13
C PRO A 141 17.57 13.85 -0.18
N ARG A 142 17.25 14.40 -1.36
CA ARG A 142 17.65 15.75 -1.77
C ARG A 142 16.87 16.86 -1.08
N LEU A 143 15.73 16.54 -0.45
CA LEU A 143 14.97 17.47 0.39
C LEU A 143 15.46 17.51 1.84
N GLN A 144 16.25 16.52 2.28
CA GLN A 144 16.48 16.31 3.71
C GLN A 144 17.21 17.47 4.40
N SER A 145 18.02 18.24 3.66
CA SER A 145 18.69 19.46 4.15
C SER A 145 17.76 20.67 4.28
N VAL A 146 16.60 20.65 3.61
CA VAL A 146 15.65 21.76 3.53
C VAL A 146 14.43 21.55 4.43
N LEU A 147 14.11 20.30 4.78
CA LEU A 147 12.93 19.97 5.57
C LEU A 147 13.09 20.39 7.04
N SER A 148 12.07 21.07 7.56
CA SER A 148 11.94 21.34 8.98
C SER A 148 11.68 20.05 9.77
N PRO A 149 11.92 20.03 11.09
CA PRO A 149 11.56 18.91 11.95
C PRO A 149 10.06 18.59 11.94
N GLU A 150 9.23 19.59 11.64
CA GLU A 150 7.78 19.43 11.49
C GLU A 150 7.42 19.21 10.01
N ARG A 151 7.42 17.95 9.61
CA ARG A 151 7.13 17.49 8.24
C ARG A 151 6.12 16.35 8.24
N PRO A 152 5.34 16.18 7.16
CA PRO A 152 4.45 15.05 7.04
C PRO A 152 5.26 13.74 6.90
N PRO A 153 4.78 12.60 7.43
CA PRO A 153 5.41 11.30 7.25
C PRO A 153 5.69 10.95 5.78
N GLU A 154 4.78 11.34 4.88
CA GLU A 154 4.85 11.13 3.42
C GLU A 154 6.12 11.75 2.81
N ALA A 155 6.67 12.81 3.41
CA ALA A 155 7.89 13.48 2.97
C ALA A 155 9.18 12.88 3.56
N THR A 156 9.14 11.63 4.04
CA THR A 156 10.32 10.92 4.56
C THR A 156 10.66 9.69 3.72
N SER A 157 11.96 9.50 3.45
CA SER A 157 12.44 8.36 2.66
C SER A 157 12.06 7.02 3.31
N SER A 158 12.13 6.94 4.64
CA SER A 158 11.77 5.73 5.38
C SER A 158 10.32 5.32 5.16
N VAL A 159 9.37 6.27 5.18
CA VAL A 159 7.96 5.98 4.92
C VAL A 159 7.74 5.56 3.47
N SER A 160 8.41 6.22 2.53
CA SER A 160 8.34 5.82 1.12
C SER A 160 8.87 4.39 0.92
N SER A 161 9.97 4.00 1.59
CA SER A 161 10.45 2.62 1.58
C SER A 161 9.44 1.63 2.18
N VAL A 162 8.79 2.00 3.30
CA VAL A 162 7.71 1.19 3.92
C VAL A 162 6.55 0.99 2.93
N MET A 163 6.09 2.07 2.29
CA MET A 163 5.01 1.99 1.30
C MET A 163 5.40 1.15 0.08
N SER A 164 6.66 1.21 -0.36
CA SER A 164 7.17 0.34 -1.44
C SER A 164 7.08 -1.14 -1.06
N LEU A 165 7.50 -1.50 0.15
CA LEU A 165 7.43 -2.87 0.68
C LEU A 165 5.98 -3.36 0.84
N ILE A 166 5.07 -2.50 1.31
CA ILE A 166 3.64 -2.81 1.38
C ILE A 166 3.09 -3.13 -0.02
N CYS A 167 3.40 -2.31 -1.02
CA CYS A 167 2.96 -2.56 -2.40
C CYS A 167 3.51 -3.88 -2.95
N LEU A 168 4.77 -4.24 -2.64
CA LEU A 168 5.34 -5.52 -3.05
C LEU A 168 4.69 -6.70 -2.34
N ALA A 169 4.36 -6.53 -1.05
CA ALA A 169 3.64 -7.52 -0.27
C ALA A 169 2.23 -7.77 -0.85
N GLU A 170 1.51 -6.70 -1.21
CA GLU A 170 0.21 -6.77 -1.88
C GLU A 170 0.31 -7.42 -3.26
N ALA A 171 1.26 -7.00 -4.10
CA ALA A 171 1.50 -7.63 -5.40
C ALA A 171 1.78 -9.15 -5.29
N GLN A 172 2.52 -9.54 -4.26
CA GLN A 172 2.81 -10.95 -3.99
C GLN A 172 1.57 -11.68 -3.48
N ALA A 173 0.74 -11.07 -2.63
CA ALA A 173 -0.55 -11.63 -2.21
C ALA A 173 -1.49 -11.88 -3.39
N VAL A 174 -1.58 -10.94 -4.34
CA VAL A 174 -2.36 -11.12 -5.58
C VAL A 174 -1.81 -12.25 -6.44
N THR A 175 -0.48 -12.34 -6.55
CA THR A 175 0.19 -13.43 -7.29
C THR A 175 -0.08 -14.80 -6.66
N ILE A 176 -0.14 -14.86 -5.32
CA ILE A 176 -0.50 -16.07 -4.58
C ILE A 176 -1.94 -16.47 -4.90
N ARG A 177 -2.89 -15.54 -4.82
CA ARG A 177 -4.29 -15.81 -5.22
C ARG A 177 -4.38 -16.35 -6.65
N LYS A 178 -3.59 -15.81 -7.58
CA LYS A 178 -3.54 -16.33 -8.94
C LYS A 178 -2.93 -17.74 -9.03
N ALA A 179 -1.98 -18.07 -8.16
CA ALA A 179 -1.39 -19.40 -8.08
C ALA A 179 -2.40 -20.42 -7.51
N GLU A 180 -3.19 -20.02 -6.51
CA GLU A 180 -4.27 -20.81 -5.93
C GLU A 180 -5.36 -21.12 -6.99
N GLU A 181 -5.79 -20.13 -7.78
CA GLU A 181 -6.72 -20.36 -8.90
C GLU A 181 -6.22 -21.38 -9.93
N LYS A 182 -4.90 -21.49 -10.09
CA LYS A 182 -4.25 -22.46 -10.99
C LYS A 182 -4.06 -23.83 -10.35
N GLY A 183 -4.52 -24.03 -9.12
CA GLY A 183 -4.39 -25.29 -8.39
C GLY A 183 -3.01 -25.54 -7.79
N ASN A 184 -2.18 -24.50 -7.61
CA ASN A 184 -0.96 -24.66 -6.82
C ASN A 184 -1.35 -24.84 -5.35
N THR A 185 -0.70 -25.77 -4.65
CA THR A 185 -0.96 -26.06 -3.24
C THR A 185 0.34 -26.34 -2.48
N GLY A 186 0.26 -26.49 -1.16
CA GLY A 186 1.33 -27.02 -0.34
C GLY A 186 2.57 -26.11 -0.22
N GLY A 187 3.75 -26.72 -0.34
CA GLY A 187 5.03 -26.09 -0.01
C GLY A 187 5.34 -24.81 -0.79
N LEU A 188 4.92 -24.69 -2.06
CA LEU A 188 5.13 -23.45 -2.82
C LEU A 188 4.32 -22.30 -2.22
N LEU A 189 3.02 -22.50 -1.96
CA LEU A 189 2.16 -21.46 -1.37
C LEU A 189 2.65 -21.06 0.01
N SER A 190 3.09 -22.03 0.82
CA SER A 190 3.69 -21.76 2.13
C SER A 190 4.87 -20.78 2.02
N LYS A 191 5.80 -21.03 1.10
CA LYS A 191 6.97 -20.17 0.89
C LYS A 191 6.60 -18.78 0.37
N LEU A 192 5.59 -18.70 -0.50
CA LEU A 192 5.12 -17.42 -1.02
C LEU A 192 4.42 -16.59 0.05
N HIS A 193 3.52 -17.17 0.85
CA HIS A 193 2.88 -16.45 1.96
C HIS A 193 3.91 -15.96 2.98
N TYR A 194 4.90 -16.79 3.34
CA TYR A 194 5.94 -16.36 4.27
C TYR A 194 6.85 -15.26 3.66
N GLY A 195 7.05 -15.26 2.35
CA GLY A 195 7.71 -14.16 1.64
C GLY A 195 6.98 -12.82 1.80
N VAL A 196 5.64 -12.82 1.85
CA VAL A 196 4.85 -11.62 2.18
C VAL A 196 5.11 -11.17 3.62
N ALA A 197 5.11 -12.11 4.57
CA ALA A 197 5.41 -11.82 5.97
C ALA A 197 6.82 -11.20 6.15
N GLN A 198 7.82 -11.67 5.40
CA GLN A 198 9.18 -11.10 5.40
C GLN A 198 9.24 -9.68 4.85
N LEU A 199 8.49 -9.36 3.78
CA LEU A 199 8.39 -8.00 3.25
C LEU A 199 7.79 -7.04 4.29
N LEU A 200 6.76 -7.49 5.01
CA LEU A 200 6.09 -6.70 6.04
C LEU A 200 6.92 -6.61 7.33
N ASP A 201 7.75 -7.61 7.63
CA ASP A 201 8.71 -7.56 8.73
C ASP A 201 9.80 -6.51 8.46
N GLU A 202 10.35 -6.47 7.25
CA GLU A 202 11.29 -5.42 6.82
C GLU A 202 10.64 -4.03 6.90
N ALA A 203 9.40 -3.90 6.44
CA ALA A 203 8.64 -2.65 6.57
C ALA A 203 8.48 -2.24 8.04
N THR A 204 8.21 -3.20 8.92
CA THR A 204 8.10 -2.98 10.37
C THR A 204 9.41 -2.47 10.95
N VAL A 205 10.55 -3.07 10.61
CA VAL A 205 11.89 -2.66 11.09
C VAL A 205 12.22 -1.23 10.65
N ILE A 206 11.95 -0.89 9.38
CA ILE A 206 12.16 0.46 8.85
C ILE A 206 11.25 1.46 9.56
N LEU A 207 9.97 1.14 9.72
CA LEU A 207 9.00 2.02 10.37
C LEU A 207 9.37 2.30 11.83
N HIS A 208 9.77 1.28 12.60
CA HIS A 208 10.25 1.45 13.97
C HIS A 208 11.49 2.35 14.05
N SER A 209 12.41 2.22 13.10
CA SER A 209 13.59 3.09 13.02
C SER A 209 13.18 4.53 12.69
N ALA A 210 12.18 4.72 11.83
CA ALA A 210 11.64 6.01 11.41
C ALA A 210 10.89 6.75 12.53
N THR A 211 10.37 6.07 13.56
CA THR A 211 9.75 6.73 14.74
C THR A 211 10.69 7.69 15.47
N LYS A 212 12.00 7.55 15.27
CA LYS A 212 13.00 8.50 15.78
C LYS A 212 13.05 9.80 14.96
N GLU A 213 12.65 9.76 13.70
CA GLU A 213 12.71 10.87 12.73
C GLU A 213 11.37 11.61 12.57
N CYS A 214 10.25 10.91 12.70
CA CYS A 214 8.91 11.46 12.66
C CYS A 214 8.10 10.87 13.82
N LYS A 215 7.58 11.71 14.71
CA LYS A 215 6.85 11.25 15.91
C LYS A 215 5.37 10.98 15.66
N ASP A 216 4.88 11.33 14.47
CA ASP A 216 3.46 11.41 14.18
C ASP A 216 3.04 10.36 13.15
N PHE A 217 3.07 9.08 13.56
CA PHE A 217 2.64 7.95 12.74
C PHE A 217 1.26 7.47 13.14
N SER A 218 0.41 7.25 12.15
CA SER A 218 -0.90 6.63 12.32
C SER A 218 -0.76 5.24 12.92
N ALA A 219 -1.36 5.04 14.10
CA ALA A 219 -1.46 3.73 14.74
C ALA A 219 -2.12 2.69 13.81
N ARG A 220 -3.02 3.14 12.93
CA ARG A 220 -3.72 2.29 11.98
C ARG A 220 -2.79 1.71 10.91
N LEU A 221 -1.77 2.45 10.47
CA LEU A 221 -0.75 1.92 9.54
C LEU A 221 0.10 0.83 10.22
N VAL A 222 0.51 1.07 11.46
CA VAL A 222 1.30 0.09 12.25
C VAL A 222 0.50 -1.18 12.47
N GLU A 223 -0.77 -1.03 12.86
CA GLU A 223 -1.68 -2.15 13.05
C GLU A 223 -1.87 -2.93 11.74
N PHE A 224 -2.15 -2.24 10.63
CA PHE A 224 -2.30 -2.85 9.30
C PHE A 224 -1.11 -3.75 8.94
N ILE A 225 0.12 -3.24 9.04
CA ILE A 225 1.34 -4.01 8.71
C ILE A 225 1.44 -5.26 9.60
N SER A 226 1.22 -5.08 10.91
CA SER A 226 1.32 -6.17 11.88
C SER A 226 0.25 -7.25 11.67
N SER A 227 -0.97 -6.86 11.33
CA SER A 227 -2.07 -7.76 11.04
C SER A 227 -1.85 -8.47 9.69
N CYS A 228 -1.55 -7.75 8.61
CA CYS A 228 -1.25 -8.40 7.33
C CYS A 228 -0.11 -9.42 7.44
N LYS A 229 0.94 -9.12 8.22
CA LYS A 229 2.02 -10.07 8.51
C LYS A 229 1.49 -11.34 9.18
N ALA A 230 0.77 -11.20 10.30
CA ALA A 230 0.26 -12.34 11.05
C ALA A 230 -0.71 -13.21 10.23
N LEU A 231 -1.53 -12.58 9.37
CA LEU A 231 -2.45 -13.29 8.47
C LEU A 231 -1.68 -14.15 7.45
N HIS A 232 -0.65 -13.58 6.83
CA HIS A 232 0.17 -14.32 5.87
C HIS A 232 1.05 -15.38 6.53
N GLU A 233 1.49 -15.19 7.78
CA GLU A 233 2.13 -16.25 8.57
C GLU A 233 1.15 -17.42 8.81
N LEU A 234 -0.09 -17.14 9.22
CA LEU A 234 -1.13 -18.16 9.41
C LEU A 234 -1.38 -18.96 8.12
N ARG A 235 -1.57 -18.27 6.98
CA ARG A 235 -1.76 -18.91 5.68
C ARG A 235 -0.54 -19.73 5.25
N SER A 236 0.66 -19.24 5.54
CA SER A 236 1.89 -20.00 5.28
C SER A 236 1.97 -21.31 6.05
N TYR A 237 1.62 -21.29 7.35
CA TYR A 237 1.56 -22.49 8.18
C TYR A 237 0.46 -23.46 7.75
N LYS A 238 -0.72 -22.95 7.34
CA LYS A 238 -1.81 -23.75 6.76
C LYS A 238 -1.30 -24.55 5.55
N SER A 239 -0.72 -23.88 4.55
CA SER A 239 -0.20 -24.54 3.36
C SER A 239 1.00 -25.46 3.64
N LEU A 240 1.83 -25.15 4.64
CA LEU A 240 2.92 -26.03 5.07
C LEU A 240 2.37 -27.32 5.65
N ALA A 241 1.36 -27.22 6.53
CA ALA A 241 0.72 -28.38 7.15
C ALA A 241 0.03 -29.26 6.12
N GLU A 242 -0.62 -28.68 5.10
CA GLU A 242 -1.17 -29.44 3.96
C GLU A 242 -0.07 -30.22 3.23
N GLY A 243 1.04 -29.58 2.88
CA GLY A 243 2.16 -30.26 2.21
C GLY A 243 2.81 -31.35 3.06
N LEU A 244 2.91 -31.16 4.39
CA LEU A 244 3.41 -32.18 5.32
C LEU A 244 2.46 -33.37 5.43
N LYS A 245 1.15 -33.10 5.42
CA LYS A 245 0.12 -34.14 5.45
C LYS A 245 0.16 -34.99 4.18
N ASP A 246 0.32 -34.37 3.02
CA ASP A 246 0.49 -35.07 1.73
C ASP A 246 1.79 -35.89 1.69
N ALA A 247 2.82 -35.47 2.41
CA ALA A 247 4.06 -36.21 2.60
C ALA A 247 3.97 -37.32 3.67
N GLY A 248 2.79 -37.57 4.24
CA GLY A 248 2.57 -38.60 5.27
C GLY A 248 3.22 -38.27 6.61
N GLN A 249 3.32 -36.98 6.96
CA GLN A 249 3.84 -36.48 8.25
C GLN A 249 2.74 -35.73 9.01
N ILE A 250 1.62 -36.42 9.28
CA ILE A 250 0.44 -35.77 9.87
C ILE A 250 0.69 -35.29 11.30
N GLY A 251 1.55 -35.98 12.08
CA GLY A 251 1.91 -35.57 13.44
C GLY A 251 2.61 -34.20 13.46
N VAL A 252 3.51 -33.98 12.49
CA VAL A 252 4.19 -32.68 12.29
C VAL A 252 3.18 -31.61 11.84
N ALA A 253 2.29 -31.95 10.90
CA ALA A 253 1.25 -31.04 10.41
C ALA A 253 0.33 -30.56 11.54
N VAL A 254 -0.11 -31.45 12.44
CA VAL A 254 -0.90 -31.09 13.63
C VAL A 254 -0.12 -30.13 14.55
N GLY A 255 1.17 -30.40 14.79
CA GLY A 255 2.03 -29.53 15.59
C GLY A 255 2.14 -28.11 15.02
N ILE A 256 2.34 -27.99 13.71
CA ILE A 256 2.38 -26.72 12.97
C ILE A 256 1.08 -25.93 13.14
N LEU A 257 -0.07 -26.57 12.93
CA LEU A 257 -1.39 -25.91 13.00
C LEU A 257 -1.70 -25.43 14.42
N ARG A 258 -1.35 -26.22 15.45
CA ARG A 258 -1.49 -25.81 16.86
C ARG A 258 -0.63 -24.59 17.17
N HIS A 259 0.61 -24.56 16.70
CA HIS A 259 1.49 -23.42 16.87
C HIS A 259 0.90 -22.15 16.22
N ALA A 260 0.47 -22.26 14.96
CA ALA A 260 -0.07 -21.14 14.20
C ALA A 260 -1.32 -20.52 14.85
N LEU A 261 -2.25 -21.35 15.34
CA LEU A 261 -3.46 -20.88 16.02
C LEU A 261 -3.15 -20.19 17.36
N ASN A 262 -2.22 -20.75 18.16
CA ASN A 262 -1.79 -20.13 19.42
C ASN A 262 -1.09 -18.78 19.20
N TYR A 263 -0.37 -18.63 18.10
CA TYR A 263 0.29 -17.39 17.73
C TYR A 263 -0.72 -16.33 17.28
N VAL A 264 -1.63 -16.66 16.35
CA VAL A 264 -2.55 -15.69 15.75
C VAL A 264 -3.61 -15.17 16.74
N GLN A 265 -4.02 -15.99 17.72
CA GLN A 265 -4.94 -15.56 18.78
C GLN A 265 -4.45 -14.33 19.55
N LYS A 266 -3.13 -14.16 19.68
CA LYS A 266 -2.49 -13.02 20.38
C LYS A 266 -2.33 -11.79 19.48
N LYS A 267 -2.68 -11.89 18.20
CA LYS A 267 -2.42 -10.88 17.15
C LYS A 267 -3.69 -10.36 16.48
N MET A 268 -4.86 -10.59 17.09
CA MET A 268 -6.14 -10.15 16.54
C MET A 268 -6.19 -8.62 16.35
N PRO A 269 -6.65 -8.14 15.18
CA PRO A 269 -6.80 -6.71 14.93
C PRO A 269 -7.94 -6.06 15.73
N GLY A 270 -7.74 -4.78 16.03
CA GLY A 270 -8.69 -3.85 16.63
C GLY A 270 -9.77 -3.38 15.66
N GLU A 271 -9.43 -3.20 14.38
CA GLU A 271 -10.41 -2.86 13.35
C GLU A 271 -11.34 -4.03 13.02
N GLU A 272 -12.66 -3.78 13.03
CA GLU A 272 -13.68 -4.80 12.82
C GLU A 272 -13.62 -5.44 11.43
N SER A 273 -13.39 -4.63 10.38
CA SER A 273 -13.29 -5.12 9.00
C SER A 273 -12.16 -6.15 8.85
N TRP A 274 -11.01 -5.89 9.47
CA TRP A 274 -9.85 -6.78 9.46
C TRP A 274 -10.08 -8.01 10.34
N ARG A 275 -10.75 -7.82 11.49
CA ARG A 275 -11.09 -8.90 12.43
C ARG A 275 -11.96 -9.97 11.78
N LEU A 276 -12.90 -9.59 10.92
CA LEU A 276 -13.77 -10.54 10.22
C LEU A 276 -12.96 -11.48 9.32
N VAL A 277 -12.08 -10.92 8.48
CA VAL A 277 -11.20 -11.70 7.58
C VAL A 277 -10.28 -12.61 8.38
N PHE A 278 -9.69 -12.08 9.45
CA PHE A 278 -8.84 -12.86 10.36
C PHE A 278 -9.58 -14.04 10.99
N LYS A 279 -10.81 -13.81 11.45
CA LYS A 279 -11.61 -14.83 12.10
C LYS A 279 -11.98 -15.93 11.13
N GLN A 280 -12.39 -15.59 9.92
CA GLN A 280 -12.68 -16.57 8.87
C GLN A 280 -11.49 -17.51 8.62
N GLU A 281 -10.30 -16.95 8.39
CA GLU A 281 -9.08 -17.74 8.17
C GLU A 281 -8.70 -18.57 9.40
N THR A 282 -8.86 -18.01 10.61
CA THR A 282 -8.60 -18.74 11.86
C THR A 282 -9.56 -19.92 12.03
N ASP A 283 -10.84 -19.73 11.72
CA ASP A 283 -11.88 -20.77 11.81
C ASP A 283 -11.62 -21.89 10.79
N GLU A 284 -11.17 -21.56 9.57
CA GLU A 284 -10.75 -22.52 8.56
C GLU A 284 -9.55 -23.37 9.03
N VAL A 285 -8.51 -22.72 9.57
CA VAL A 285 -7.32 -23.41 10.11
C VAL A 285 -7.70 -24.29 11.32
N ALA A 286 -8.61 -23.83 12.17
CA ALA A 286 -9.12 -24.61 13.30
C ALA A 286 -9.97 -25.82 12.85
N ALA A 287 -10.74 -25.70 11.77
CA ALA A 287 -11.44 -26.83 11.17
C ALA A 287 -10.46 -27.86 10.58
N LEU A 288 -9.42 -27.39 9.89
CA LEU A 288 -8.36 -28.24 9.34
C LEU A 288 -7.60 -28.98 10.45
N LEU A 289 -7.24 -28.29 11.53
CA LEU A 289 -6.59 -28.89 12.69
C LEU A 289 -7.43 -30.04 13.27
N ARG A 290 -8.73 -29.80 13.54
CA ARG A 290 -9.63 -30.84 14.08
C ARG A 290 -9.70 -32.07 13.18
N LYS A 291 -9.71 -31.86 11.86
CA LYS A 291 -9.68 -32.95 10.87
C LYS A 291 -8.38 -33.75 10.99
N TYR A 292 -7.23 -33.09 11.06
CA TYR A 292 -5.93 -33.78 11.13
C TYR A 292 -5.71 -34.47 12.48
N GLU A 293 -6.18 -33.89 13.57
CA GLU A 293 -6.17 -34.54 14.89
C GLU A 293 -6.98 -35.83 14.86
N HIS A 294 -8.21 -35.78 14.31
CA HIS A 294 -9.05 -36.96 14.18
C HIS A 294 -8.43 -38.04 13.27
N GLU A 295 -7.91 -37.65 12.10
CA GLU A 295 -7.21 -38.58 11.20
C GLU A 295 -5.98 -39.20 11.90
N ASN A 296 -5.22 -38.41 12.66
CA ASN A 296 -4.05 -38.91 13.37
C ASN A 296 -4.43 -39.87 14.50
N GLU A 297 -5.52 -39.61 15.23
CA GLU A 297 -6.00 -40.47 16.32
C GLU A 297 -6.59 -41.80 15.84
N VAL A 298 -7.13 -41.85 14.62
CA VAL A 298 -7.85 -43.02 14.10
C VAL A 298 -7.02 -43.83 13.10
N VAL A 299 -6.16 -43.19 12.31
CA VAL A 299 -5.50 -43.81 11.16
C VAL A 299 -3.97 -43.89 11.33
N TRP A 300 -3.33 -42.78 11.69
CA TRP A 300 -1.87 -42.67 11.57
C TRP A 300 -1.10 -42.95 12.86
N TYR A 301 -1.65 -42.54 14.01
CA TYR A 301 -1.05 -42.68 15.34
C TYR A 301 0.37 -42.06 15.43
N GLU A 302 0.65 -40.99 14.67
CA GLU A 302 1.93 -40.32 14.70
C GLU A 302 2.10 -39.48 15.97
N LYS A 303 3.32 -39.50 16.52
CA LYS A 303 3.71 -38.63 17.61
C LYS A 303 3.80 -37.19 17.12
N ILE A 304 3.18 -36.27 17.86
CA ILE A 304 3.27 -34.84 17.59
C ILE A 304 4.58 -34.31 18.18
N PRO A 305 5.48 -33.71 17.36
CA PRO A 305 6.73 -33.14 17.85
C PRO A 305 6.50 -31.94 18.79
N PRO A 306 7.43 -31.68 19.74
CA PRO A 306 7.43 -30.43 20.50
C PRO A 306 7.72 -29.23 19.60
N HIS A 307 7.42 -28.03 20.09
CA HIS A 307 7.50 -26.78 19.31
C HIS A 307 8.89 -26.53 18.70
N ASP A 308 9.97 -26.80 19.45
CA ASP A 308 11.34 -26.55 19.01
C ASP A 308 11.81 -27.45 17.86
N GLU A 309 11.10 -28.57 17.61
CA GLU A 309 11.40 -29.53 16.54
C GLU A 309 10.54 -29.29 15.28
N LEU A 310 9.61 -28.32 15.32
CA LEU A 310 8.72 -28.05 14.19
C LEU A 310 9.45 -27.27 13.08
N PRO A 311 9.20 -27.62 11.80
CA PRO A 311 9.77 -26.88 10.69
C PRO A 311 9.22 -25.45 10.63
N ILE A 312 10.10 -24.49 10.38
CA ILE A 312 9.73 -23.09 10.19
C ILE A 312 9.58 -22.83 8.69
N PRO A 313 8.51 -22.15 8.23
CA PRO A 313 8.37 -21.81 6.82
C PRO A 313 9.55 -20.97 6.31
N GLU A 314 10.02 -21.30 5.11
CA GLU A 314 11.04 -20.52 4.41
C GLU A 314 10.38 -19.49 3.49
N GLY A 315 10.77 -18.22 3.56
CA GLY A 315 10.19 -17.19 2.71
C GLY A 315 10.80 -17.12 1.31
N LYS A 316 9.95 -16.92 0.30
CA LYS A 316 10.39 -16.63 -1.08
C LYS A 316 9.73 -15.34 -1.57
N LYS A 317 10.54 -14.31 -1.83
CA LYS A 317 10.10 -13.03 -2.40
C LYS A 317 10.24 -13.08 -3.92
N ASN A 318 9.13 -12.95 -4.64
CA ASN A 318 9.13 -13.04 -6.10
C ASN A 318 8.74 -11.74 -6.80
N CYS A 319 8.10 -10.81 -6.08
CA CYS A 319 7.72 -9.53 -6.66
C CYS A 319 8.89 -8.54 -6.56
N VAL A 320 9.15 -7.87 -7.67
CA VAL A 320 10.15 -6.80 -7.78
C VAL A 320 9.44 -5.54 -8.23
N SER A 321 9.89 -4.39 -7.74
CA SER A 321 9.36 -3.09 -8.15
C SER A 321 9.58 -2.87 -9.65
N HIS A 322 8.58 -2.32 -10.34
CA HIS A 322 8.81 -1.83 -11.69
C HIS A 322 9.73 -0.60 -11.64
N SER A 323 10.82 -0.62 -12.42
CA SER A 323 11.72 0.51 -12.49
C SER A 323 11.03 1.70 -13.16
N LEU A 324 11.02 2.84 -12.47
CA LEU A 324 10.83 4.13 -13.13
C LEU A 324 12.19 4.65 -13.57
N SER A 325 12.35 4.85 -14.88
CA SER A 325 13.45 5.63 -15.44
C SER A 325 12.95 7.04 -15.74
N SER A 326 13.67 8.06 -15.26
CA SER A 326 13.38 9.48 -15.53
C SER A 326 13.20 9.79 -17.03
N SER A 327 13.81 9.00 -17.92
CA SER A 327 13.67 9.12 -19.37
C SER A 327 12.29 8.79 -19.93
N LYS A 328 11.39 8.11 -19.20
CA LYS A 328 10.06 7.71 -19.70
C LYS A 328 8.97 8.75 -19.49
N MET A 329 9.20 9.78 -18.67
CA MET A 329 8.25 10.90 -18.49
C MET A 329 8.65 12.16 -19.26
N GLY A 330 9.81 12.19 -19.92
CA GLY A 330 10.43 13.41 -20.47
C GLY A 330 10.16 13.76 -21.94
N GLU A 331 9.31 13.05 -22.68
CA GLU A 331 9.05 13.36 -24.11
C GLU A 331 7.60 13.79 -24.34
N SER A 332 7.16 14.89 -23.73
CA SER A 332 6.05 15.68 -24.31
C SER A 332 6.00 17.12 -23.76
N ALA A 333 6.13 18.04 -24.72
CA ALA A 333 5.57 19.41 -24.76
C ALA A 333 6.17 20.54 -23.90
N CYS A 334 6.96 21.35 -24.61
CA CYS A 334 7.06 22.82 -24.62
C CYS A 334 6.21 23.64 -23.61
N PHE A 335 6.91 24.55 -22.93
CA PHE A 335 6.40 25.76 -22.26
C PHE A 335 5.65 26.69 -23.21
N GLN A 336 4.37 26.44 -23.49
CA GLN A 336 3.44 27.46 -23.99
C GLN A 336 2.04 27.16 -23.47
N ASN A 337 1.74 27.64 -22.26
CA ASN A 337 0.42 28.03 -21.72
C ASN A 337 0.42 27.90 -20.19
N LEU A 338 1.22 28.73 -19.52
CA LEU A 338 1.15 28.93 -18.08
C LEU A 338 0.12 30.04 -17.77
N SER A 339 -1.16 29.73 -17.98
CA SER A 339 -2.25 30.47 -17.34
C SER A 339 -3.44 29.53 -17.26
N LEU A 340 -3.98 29.34 -16.04
CA LEU A 340 -5.15 28.50 -15.68
C LEU A 340 -4.85 27.19 -14.92
N TYR A 341 -4.01 27.18 -13.90
CA TYR A 341 -4.13 26.14 -12.85
C TYR A 341 -3.77 26.70 -11.47
N THR A 342 -4.73 27.43 -10.90
CA THR A 342 -4.80 27.73 -9.47
C THR A 342 -6.23 27.47 -9.03
N ASN A 343 -6.38 26.71 -7.94
CA ASN A 343 -7.61 26.24 -7.30
C ASN A 343 -8.12 24.89 -7.83
N ASN A 344 -7.67 23.79 -7.20
CA ASN A 344 -8.50 22.64 -6.82
C ASN A 344 -7.71 21.57 -6.02
N CYS A 345 -7.18 21.93 -4.85
CA CYS A 345 -6.59 20.95 -3.91
C CYS A 345 -7.46 20.67 -2.67
N THR A 346 -8.75 21.00 -2.70
CA THR A 346 -9.60 20.99 -1.48
C THR A 346 -10.67 19.89 -1.45
N VAL A 347 -10.77 19.02 -2.47
CA VAL A 347 -11.90 18.05 -2.57
C VAL A 347 -11.48 16.58 -2.49
N TYR A 348 -10.19 16.25 -2.44
CA TYR A 348 -9.71 14.86 -2.58
C TYR A 348 -9.60 14.08 -1.26
N TYR A 349 -10.62 14.16 -0.39
CA TYR A 349 -10.58 13.54 0.95
C TYR A 349 -11.57 12.40 1.21
N SER A 350 -12.56 12.14 0.33
CA SER A 350 -13.51 11.04 0.56
C SER A 350 -13.03 9.68 0.05
N SER A 351 -12.12 9.64 -0.93
CA SER A 351 -11.61 8.38 -1.50
C SER A 351 -10.50 7.73 -0.68
N LEU A 352 -9.79 8.54 0.13
CA LEU A 352 -8.72 8.07 1.02
C LEU A 352 -9.26 7.38 2.29
N PHE A 353 -10.57 7.46 2.56
CA PHE A 353 -11.21 6.72 3.66
C PHE A 353 -11.46 5.24 3.32
N SER A 354 -11.41 4.85 2.04
CA SER A 354 -11.39 3.44 1.60
C SER A 354 -10.02 2.78 1.85
N PHE A 355 -8.96 3.58 1.98
CA PHE A 355 -7.55 3.17 2.05
C PHE A 355 -7.18 2.27 3.22
N LEU A 356 -8.04 2.19 4.25
CA LEU A 356 -7.84 1.31 5.40
C LEU A 356 -9.07 0.43 5.68
N GLY A 357 -10.18 0.65 4.97
CA GLY A 357 -11.39 -0.15 5.07
C GLY A 357 -11.47 -1.06 3.87
N LEU A 358 -11.02 -2.31 4.04
CA LEU A 358 -11.33 -3.45 3.18
C LEU A 358 -12.81 -3.40 2.75
N ARG A 359 -13.11 -2.78 1.61
CA ARG A 359 -14.45 -2.79 1.03
C ARG A 359 -14.50 -3.94 0.03
N LYS A 360 -15.12 -5.05 0.48
CA LYS A 360 -15.89 -6.03 -0.30
C LYS A 360 -15.18 -6.83 -1.42
N GLY A 361 -13.86 -6.84 -1.54
CA GLY A 361 -13.14 -7.59 -2.59
C GLY A 361 -12.53 -8.94 -2.20
N TRP A 362 -12.60 -9.32 -0.92
CA TRP A 362 -11.97 -10.54 -0.38
C TRP A 362 -12.94 -11.72 -0.22
N ASP A 363 -14.23 -11.50 -0.47
CA ASP A 363 -15.26 -12.54 -0.54
C ASP A 363 -15.73 -12.69 -2.00
N ALA A 364 -15.04 -13.56 -2.74
CA ALA A 364 -15.52 -14.36 -3.89
C ALA A 364 -14.30 -14.94 -4.63
#